data_AF-A0AAV8VHU0-F1
#
_entry.id   AF-A0AAV8VHU0-F1
#
_cell.length_a   1.000
_cell.length_b   1.000
_cell.length_c   1.000
_cell.angle_alpha   90.00
_cell.angle_beta   90.00
_cell.angle_gamma   90.00
#
_symmetry.space_group_name_H-M   'P 1'
#
loop_
_entity.id
_entity.type
_entity.pdbx_description
1 polymer ?
#
loop_
_entity_poly.entity_id
_entity_poly.type
_entity_poly.pdbx_seq_one_letter_code
_entity_poly.pdbx_strand_id
1 'polypeptide(L)'
;MKTLAISRFDIPGDPGFPLNSVYSRPANQSELEFLKAYLTQLRQEVGFRVCEKVFGDDGKPSKWWLCFAKKKFMDKSLSAPGQ
;
A
#
# COMPACT_ATOMS: atom_id res chain seq x y z
N MET A 1 8.90 1.36 8.62
CA MET A 1 7.80 0.69 7.89
C MET A 1 6.46 0.79 8.64
N LYS A 2 6.41 0.52 9.97
CA LYS A 2 5.19 0.63 10.79
C LYS A 2 4.37 1.91 10.56
N THR A 3 5.02 3.08 10.48
CA THR A 3 4.35 4.38 10.23
C THR A 3 3.62 4.45 8.89
N LEU A 4 4.18 3.88 7.82
CA LEU A 4 3.56 3.88 6.48
C LEU A 4 2.35 2.93 6.43
N ALA A 5 2.40 1.83 7.19
CA ALA A 5 1.32 0.86 7.21
C ALA A 5 0.05 1.38 7.91
N ILE A 6 0.22 2.23 8.94
CA ILE A 6 -0.88 2.84 9.71
C ILE A 6 -1.30 4.22 9.20
N SER A 7 -0.54 4.82 8.28
CA SER A 7 -0.90 6.12 7.71
C SER A 7 -2.23 6.02 6.97
N ARG A 8 -3.00 7.11 6.97
CA ARG A 8 -4.23 7.21 6.18
C ARG A 8 -3.94 6.81 4.73
N PHE A 9 -4.86 6.04 4.16
CA PHE A 9 -4.89 5.65 2.75
C PHE A 9 -6.33 5.68 2.26
N ASP A 10 -6.49 5.83 0.95
CA ASP A 10 -7.78 5.83 0.29
C ASP A 10 -8.16 4.40 -0.10
N ILE A 11 -9.44 4.07 0.04
CA ILE A 11 -10.04 2.76 -0.28
C ILE A 11 -11.04 2.89 -1.44
N PRO A 12 -11.53 1.79 -2.04
CA PRO A 12 -12.58 1.87 -3.05
C PRO A 12 -13.77 2.73 -2.60
N GLY A 13 -14.12 3.71 -3.44
CA GLY A 13 -15.11 4.75 -3.17
C GLY A 13 -14.53 6.11 -2.76
N ASP A 14 -13.29 6.17 -2.27
CA ASP A 14 -12.63 7.43 -1.93
C ASP A 14 -12.13 8.14 -3.20
N PRO A 15 -12.19 9.48 -3.29
CA PRO A 15 -11.75 10.23 -4.48
C PRO A 15 -10.29 10.00 -4.87
N GLY A 16 -9.42 9.72 -3.89
CA GLY A 16 -8.00 9.47 -4.12
C GLY A 16 -7.66 8.03 -4.53
N PHE A 17 -8.64 7.11 -4.55
CA PHE A 17 -8.39 5.72 -4.93
C PHE A 17 -8.38 5.55 -6.47
N PRO A 18 -7.23 5.19 -7.08
CA PRO A 18 -7.05 5.25 -8.54
C PRO A 18 -7.75 4.14 -9.34
N LEU A 19 -8.35 3.15 -8.66
CA LEU A 19 -8.95 1.95 -9.26
C LEU A 19 -10.46 1.85 -8.98
N ASN A 20 -11.14 2.98 -8.74
CA ASN A 20 -12.59 3.04 -8.49
C ASN A 20 -13.46 2.48 -9.64
N SER A 21 -12.93 2.40 -10.88
CA SER A 21 -13.64 1.78 -12.00
C SER A 21 -13.61 0.25 -11.98
N VAL A 22 -12.73 -0.35 -11.18
CA VAL A 22 -12.51 -1.81 -11.11
C VAL A 22 -13.02 -2.38 -9.79
N TYR A 23 -12.91 -1.61 -8.70
CA TYR A 23 -13.33 -2.05 -7.36
C TYR A 23 -14.57 -1.31 -6.91
N SER A 24 -15.56 -2.06 -6.44
CA SER A 24 -16.77 -1.52 -5.84
C SER A 24 -16.47 -0.90 -4.48
N ARG A 25 -17.16 0.21 -4.17
CA ARG A 25 -17.18 0.77 -2.82
C ARG A 25 -17.83 -0.21 -1.84
N PRO A 26 -17.46 -0.20 -0.54
CA PRO A 26 -18.17 -0.94 0.49
C PRO A 26 -19.66 -0.59 0.52
N ALA A 27 -20.54 -1.58 0.74
CA ALA A 27 -21.99 -1.39 0.67
C ALA A 27 -22.55 -0.67 1.93
N ASN A 28 -21.90 -0.86 3.08
CA ASN A 28 -22.34 -0.32 4.36
C ASN A 28 -21.13 0.03 5.25
N GLN A 29 -21.40 0.67 6.39
CA GLN A 29 -20.37 1.14 7.33
C GLN A 29 -19.55 -0.02 7.91
N SER A 30 -20.18 -1.16 8.19
CA SER A 30 -19.48 -2.34 8.74
C SER A 30 -18.46 -2.92 7.77
N GLU A 31 -18.82 -3.04 6.49
CA GLU A 31 -17.89 -3.47 5.43
C GLU A 31 -16.76 -2.48 5.22
N LEU A 32 -17.04 -1.18 5.34
CA LEU A 32 -16.04 -0.13 5.24
C LEU A 32 -14.99 -0.25 6.34
N GLU A 33 -15.43 -0.43 7.59
CA GLU A 33 -14.53 -0.62 8.74
C GLU A 33 -13.73 -1.91 8.63
N PHE A 34 -14.39 -3.00 8.22
CA PHE A 34 -13.73 -4.28 7.98
C PHE A 34 -12.66 -4.16 6.89
N LEU A 35 -12.97 -3.55 5.75
CA LEU A 35 -12.02 -3.38 4.65
C LEU A 35 -10.81 -2.54 5.07
N LYS A 36 -11.03 -1.46 5.81
CA LYS A 36 -9.94 -0.63 6.35
C LYS A 36 -9.04 -1.45 7.28
N ALA A 37 -9.61 -2.16 8.24
CA ALA A 37 -8.85 -3.00 9.16
C ALA A 37 -8.06 -4.09 8.43
N TYR A 38 -8.69 -4.76 7.46
CA TYR A 38 -8.08 -5.80 6.64
C TYR A 38 -6.90 -5.26 5.82
N LEU A 39 -7.08 -4.13 5.13
CA LEU A 39 -6.00 -3.52 4.35
C LEU A 39 -4.87 -2.97 5.25
N THR A 40 -5.18 -2.47 6.44
CA THR A 40 -4.16 -2.08 7.43
C THR A 40 -3.32 -3.29 7.85
N GLN A 41 -3.94 -4.44 8.15
CA GLN A 41 -3.23 -5.68 8.48
C GLN A 41 -2.33 -6.11 7.30
N LEU A 42 -2.87 -6.09 6.08
CA LEU A 42 -2.09 -6.41 4.88
C LEU A 42 -0.87 -5.51 4.74
N ARG A 43 -1.02 -4.19 4.91
CA ARG A 43 0.10 -3.24 4.80
C ARG A 43 1.19 -3.48 5.86
N GLN A 44 0.78 -3.82 7.09
CA GLN A 44 1.72 -4.14 8.18
C GLN A 44 2.54 -5.40 7.86
N GLU A 45 1.85 -6.48 7.51
CA GLU A 45 2.47 -7.78 7.21
C GLU A 45 3.37 -7.71 5.97
N VAL A 46 2.86 -7.14 4.87
CA VAL A 46 3.59 -7.05 3.62
C VAL A 46 4.86 -6.25 3.81
N GLY A 47 4.78 -5.07 4.41
CA GLY A 47 5.99 -4.25 4.51
C GLY A 47 7.00 -4.80 5.52
N PHE A 48 6.58 -5.58 6.53
CA PHE A 48 7.52 -6.30 7.40
C PHE A 48 8.30 -7.33 6.58
N ARG A 49 7.60 -8.19 5.84
CA ARG A 49 8.20 -9.22 5.00
C ARG A 49 9.03 -8.65 3.85
N VAL A 50 8.61 -7.53 3.27
CA VAL A 50 9.37 -6.84 2.22
C VAL A 50 10.68 -6.28 2.77
N CYS A 51 10.72 -5.74 3.99
CA CYS A 51 11.98 -5.29 4.59
C CYS A 51 13.00 -6.44 4.69
N GLU A 52 12.59 -7.64 5.08
CA GLU A 52 13.47 -8.83 5.13
C GLU A 52 14.02 -9.24 3.76
N LYS A 53 13.33 -8.89 2.66
CA LYS A 53 13.80 -9.17 1.29
C LYS A 53 14.63 -8.06 0.69
N VAL A 54 14.37 -6.80 1.09
CA VAL A 54 15.02 -5.61 0.55
C VAL A 54 16.37 -5.36 1.22
N PHE A 55 16.45 -5.54 2.54
CA PHE A 55 17.67 -5.28 3.31
C PHE A 55 18.44 -6.59 3.53
N GLY A 56 19.71 -6.61 3.13
CA GLY A 56 20.61 -7.74 3.42
C GLY A 56 21.26 -7.65 4.80
N ASP A 57 22.17 -8.56 5.09
CA ASP A 57 22.90 -8.62 6.38
C ASP A 57 23.73 -7.36 6.67
N ASP A 58 24.12 -6.62 5.63
CA ASP A 58 24.83 -5.34 5.73
C ASP A 58 23.92 -4.14 6.05
N GLY A 59 22.61 -4.39 6.19
CA GLY A 59 21.59 -3.37 6.46
C GLY A 59 21.35 -2.41 5.30
N LYS A 60 21.90 -2.67 4.10
CA LYS A 60 21.71 -1.80 2.92
C LYS A 60 20.57 -2.32 2.05
N PRO A 61 19.80 -1.42 1.41
CA PRO A 61 18.75 -1.83 0.49
C PRO A 61 19.34 -2.36 -0.82
N SER A 62 18.85 -3.51 -1.27
CA SER A 62 19.28 -4.17 -2.50
C SER A 62 18.91 -3.36 -3.75
N LYS A 63 19.91 -3.12 -4.61
CA LYS A 63 19.71 -2.42 -5.90
C LYS A 63 18.70 -3.12 -6.82
N TRP A 64 18.55 -4.43 -6.69
CA TRP A 64 17.62 -5.24 -7.47
C TRP A 64 16.16 -5.05 -7.04
N TRP A 65 15.93 -4.49 -5.86
CA TRP A 65 14.62 -4.02 -5.43
C TRP A 65 14.43 -2.53 -5.74
N LEU A 66 15.45 -1.70 -5.47
CA LEU A 66 15.37 -0.26 -5.69
C LEU A 66 15.18 0.14 -7.16
N CYS A 67 15.62 -0.68 -8.11
CA CYS A 67 15.40 -0.39 -9.54
C CYS A 67 13.91 -0.35 -9.94
N PHE A 68 13.00 -0.83 -9.08
CA PHE A 68 11.55 -0.74 -9.27
C PHE A 68 10.91 0.48 -8.62
N ALA A 69 11.62 1.28 -7.81
CA ALA A 69 11.02 2.34 -6.99
C ALA A 69 10.25 3.42 -7.79
N LYS A 70 10.63 3.65 -9.07
CA LYS A 70 9.95 4.60 -9.97
C LYS A 70 8.96 3.93 -10.94
N LYS A 71 8.87 2.59 -10.94
CA LYS A 71 7.99 1.85 -11.84
C LYS A 71 6.62 1.68 -11.19
N LYS A 72 5.58 2.17 -11.86
CA LYS A 72 4.20 2.09 -11.38
C LYS A 72 3.50 0.92 -12.06
N PHE A 73 2.86 0.06 -11.27
CA PHE A 73 2.01 -0.99 -11.81
C PHE A 73 0.73 -0.37 -12.40
N MET A 74 0.39 -0.72 -13.65
CA MET A 74 -0.75 -0.16 -14.40
C MET A 74 -0.75 1.38 -14.54
N ASP A 75 0.42 2.01 -14.42
CA ASP A 75 0.55 3.48 -14.34
C ASP A 75 -0.29 4.14 -13.22
N LYS A 76 -0.62 3.37 -12.17
CA LYS A 76 -1.37 3.86 -10.99
C LYS A 76 -0.46 3.99 -9.77
N SER A 77 -0.84 4.87 -8.84
CA SER A 77 -0.19 5.00 -7.53
C SER A 77 -1.24 5.08 -6.43
N LEU A 78 -0.95 4.41 -5.30
CA LEU A 78 -1.73 4.54 -4.07
C LEU A 78 -1.22 5.68 -3.17
N SER A 79 -0.09 6.32 -3.53
CA SER A 79 0.37 7.53 -2.87
C SER A 79 -0.25 8.77 -3.53
N ALA A 80 -0.56 9.77 -2.70
CA ALA A 80 -0.92 11.09 -3.21
C ALA A 80 0.25 11.70 -4.00
N PRO A 81 -0.01 12.59 -4.97
CA PRO A 81 1.06 13.32 -5.65
C PRO A 81 1.97 14.02 -4.63
N GLY A 82 3.28 13.70 -4.64
CA GLY A 82 4.26 14.31 -3.73
C GLY A 82 4.63 13.49 -2.48
N GLN A 83 4.09 12.26 -2.33
CA GLN A 83 4.61 11.24 -1.42
C GLN A 83 5.37 10.13 -2.14
#